data_AF-A0A0W1A741-F1
#
_entry.id   AF-A0A0W1A741-F1
#
_cell.length_a   1.000
_cell.length_b   1.000
_cell.length_c   1.000
_cell.angle_alpha   90.00
_cell.angle_beta   90.00
_cell.angle_gamma   90.00
#
_symmetry.space_group_name_H-M   'P 1'
#
loop_
_entity.id
_entity.type
_entity.pdbx_description
1 polymer ?
#
loop_
_entity_poly.entity_id
_entity_poly.type
_entity_poly.pdbx_seq_one_letter_code
_entity_poly.pdbx_strand_id
1 'polypeptide(L)'
;MFNLFPASKPKYATYVKMYSTFTHVNTEKCFAFVLLPYSIDRSLIHIESIQFDFNRSGEILGLSIHFLGEEETIHQKAKETQASFVKLKEIHTKGNDLCVFDPSTSRLSLLFAPSKNSPLYLLDIINHIAEQFSMNPAFVKEIKDQLLSPFYLASEHERLSGRSQEKPSECAIV
;
A
#
# COMPACT_ATOMS: atom_id res chain seq x y z
N MET A 1 -4.68 45.07 12.17
CA MET A 1 -4.15 44.39 10.97
C MET A 1 -3.48 43.11 11.46
N PHE A 2 -4.20 41.98 11.45
CA PHE A 2 -3.62 40.71 11.88
C PHE A 2 -2.82 40.14 10.71
N ASN A 3 -1.50 40.03 10.88
CA ASN A 3 -0.67 39.21 10.02
C ASN A 3 -1.04 37.75 10.29
N LEU A 4 -2.03 37.26 9.55
CA LEU A 4 -2.30 35.83 9.43
C LEU A 4 -1.10 35.23 8.70
N PHE A 5 -0.32 34.46 9.44
CA PHE A 5 0.81 33.68 8.94
C PHE A 5 0.48 33.09 7.56
N PRO A 6 1.40 33.15 6.57
CA PRO A 6 1.23 32.33 5.38
C PRO A 6 1.16 30.90 5.88
N ALA A 7 -0.01 30.26 5.75
CA ALA A 7 -0.18 28.86 6.05
C ALA A 7 0.87 28.13 5.22
N SER A 8 1.93 27.65 5.87
CA SER A 8 2.96 26.88 5.21
C SER A 8 2.26 25.66 4.62
N LYS A 9 2.34 25.49 3.30
CA LYS A 9 1.79 24.31 2.66
C LYS A 9 2.35 23.08 3.38
N PRO A 10 1.51 22.11 3.77
CA PRO A 10 1.99 20.94 4.48
C PRO A 10 3.02 20.22 3.61
N LYS A 11 4.22 20.00 4.16
CA LYS A 11 5.31 19.28 3.46
C LYS A 11 4.98 17.79 3.28
N TYR A 12 3.99 17.29 4.01
CA TYR A 12 3.61 15.89 4.03
C TYR A 12 2.11 15.72 3.87
N ALA A 13 1.75 14.65 3.19
CA ALA A 13 0.41 14.15 3.02
C ALA A 13 0.01 13.26 4.22
N THR A 14 -1.25 13.41 4.66
CA THR A 14 -1.85 12.46 5.61
C THR A 14 -2.48 11.32 4.82
N TYR A 15 -2.46 10.13 5.39
CA TYR A 15 -3.04 8.93 4.79
C TYR A 15 -3.89 8.21 5.83
N VAL A 16 -4.90 7.50 5.34
CA VAL A 16 -5.75 6.61 6.12
C VAL A 16 -5.46 5.18 5.69
N LYS A 17 -5.32 4.29 6.67
CA LYS A 17 -5.19 2.85 6.46
C LYS A 17 -6.58 2.21 6.41
N MET A 18 -6.82 1.39 5.39
CA MET A 18 -8.03 0.58 5.23
C MET A 18 -7.65 -0.84 4.80
N TYR A 19 -8.63 -1.75 4.82
CA TYR A 19 -8.48 -3.09 4.29
C TYR A 19 -9.56 -3.38 3.24
N SER A 20 -9.19 -4.11 2.20
CA SER A 20 -10.13 -4.63 1.21
C SER A 20 -9.94 -6.14 1.05
N THR A 21 -11.02 -6.84 0.69
CA THR A 21 -11.02 -8.30 0.53
C THR A 21 -11.11 -8.66 -0.94
N PHE A 22 -10.34 -9.63 -1.41
CA PHE A 22 -10.48 -10.17 -2.76
C PHE A 22 -10.14 -11.67 -2.80
N THR A 23 -10.65 -12.36 -3.82
CA THR A 23 -10.34 -13.76 -4.07
C THR A 23 -9.29 -13.85 -5.17
N HIS A 24 -8.11 -14.37 -4.84
CA HIS A 24 -7.10 -14.68 -5.85
C HIS A 24 -7.45 -16.01 -6.55
N VAL A 25 -6.94 -16.21 -7.77
CA VAL A 25 -7.26 -17.25 -8.76
C VAL A 25 -7.23 -18.72 -8.22
N ASN A 26 -6.72 -18.95 -7.01
CA ASN A 26 -6.56 -20.28 -6.39
C ASN A 26 -7.36 -20.48 -5.09
N THR A 27 -8.52 -19.84 -4.91
CA THR A 27 -9.45 -19.99 -3.75
C THR A 27 -8.96 -19.52 -2.37
N GLU A 28 -7.71 -19.06 -2.24
CA GLU A 28 -7.25 -18.43 -1.01
C GLU A 28 -7.81 -17.00 -0.92
N LYS A 29 -8.54 -16.70 0.18
CA LYS A 29 -8.92 -15.32 0.51
C LYS A 29 -7.65 -14.51 0.73
N CYS A 30 -7.46 -13.46 -0.04
CA CYS A 30 -6.38 -12.49 0.14
C CYS A 30 -6.99 -11.16 0.60
N PHE A 31 -6.15 -10.35 1.24
CA PHE A 31 -6.54 -9.01 1.66
C PHE A 31 -5.54 -7.99 1.12
N ALA A 32 -6.05 -6.79 0.86
CA ALA A 32 -5.22 -5.64 0.53
C ALA A 32 -5.12 -4.74 1.76
N PHE A 33 -3.90 -4.39 2.14
CA PHE A 33 -3.59 -3.27 3.03
C PHE A 33 -3.58 -1.99 2.20
N VAL A 34 -4.57 -1.12 2.39
CA VAL A 34 -4.85 0.03 1.53
C VAL A 34 -4.46 1.33 2.23
N LEU A 35 -3.66 2.15 1.56
CA LEU A 35 -3.31 3.50 1.96
C LEU A 35 -4.06 4.49 1.07
N LEU A 36 -4.95 5.28 1.67
CA LEU A 36 -5.69 6.33 0.99
C LEU A 36 -5.16 7.70 1.41
N PRO A 37 -4.75 8.57 0.47
CA PRO A 37 -4.36 9.92 0.81
C PRO A 37 -5.57 10.71 1.32
N TYR A 38 -5.40 11.30 2.49
CA TYR A 38 -6.33 12.22 3.12
C TYR A 38 -5.65 13.59 3.22
N SER A 39 -5.63 14.34 2.11
CA SER A 39 -5.09 15.69 2.09
C SER A 39 -6.14 16.66 1.57
N ILE A 40 -6.20 17.84 2.19
CA ILE A 40 -7.02 18.98 1.73
C ILE A 40 -6.47 19.48 0.38
N ASP A 41 -5.16 19.37 0.17
CA ASP A 41 -4.51 19.72 -1.09
C ASP A 41 -4.26 18.45 -1.92
N ARG A 42 -5.23 18.13 -2.79
CA ARG A 42 -5.14 16.99 -3.74
C ARG A 42 -4.16 17.25 -4.88
N SER A 43 -3.71 18.50 -5.10
CA SER A 43 -2.74 18.81 -6.14
C SER A 43 -1.33 18.26 -5.83
N LEU A 44 -1.09 17.86 -4.59
CA LEU A 44 0.18 17.28 -4.15
C LEU A 44 0.27 15.76 -4.41
N ILE A 45 -0.87 15.06 -4.46
CA ILE A 45 -0.93 13.61 -4.38
C ILE A 45 -1.77 13.08 -5.54
N HIS A 46 -1.11 12.78 -6.64
CA HIS A 46 -1.71 12.24 -7.87
C HIS A 46 -2.00 10.73 -7.77
N ILE A 47 -2.44 10.27 -6.60
CA ILE A 47 -2.81 8.87 -6.36
C ILE A 47 -4.16 8.81 -5.65
N GLU A 48 -4.94 7.81 -6.01
CA GLU A 48 -6.17 7.43 -5.33
C GLU A 48 -5.88 6.48 -4.17
N SER A 49 -5.02 5.47 -4.39
CA SER A 49 -4.66 4.50 -3.35
C SER A 49 -3.35 3.79 -3.63
N ILE A 50 -2.75 3.26 -2.57
CA ILE A 50 -1.66 2.28 -2.64
C ILE A 50 -2.11 1.03 -1.91
N GLN A 51 -1.95 -0.14 -2.50
CA GLN A 51 -2.48 -1.40 -2.00
C GLN A 51 -1.36 -2.43 -1.92
N PHE A 52 -1.17 -3.04 -0.76
CA PHE A 52 -0.27 -4.18 -0.57
C PHE A 52 -1.09 -5.44 -0.37
N ASP A 53 -0.99 -6.37 -1.29
CA ASP A 53 -1.74 -7.62 -1.28
C ASP A 53 -1.01 -8.63 -0.40
N PHE A 54 -1.72 -9.26 0.55
CA PHE A 54 -1.13 -10.26 1.42
C PHE A 54 -2.01 -11.52 1.60
N ASN A 55 -1.34 -12.65 1.80
CA ASN A 55 -1.97 -13.96 1.98
C ASN A 55 -2.15 -14.32 3.46
N ARG A 56 -2.63 -15.54 3.73
CA ARG A 56 -2.86 -16.04 5.10
C ARG A 56 -1.59 -16.12 5.95
N SER A 57 -0.45 -16.35 5.32
CA SER A 57 0.86 -16.40 5.98
C SER A 57 1.41 -15.02 6.33
N GLY A 58 0.69 -13.94 5.95
CA GLY A 58 1.17 -12.57 6.09
C GLY A 58 2.26 -12.21 5.08
N GLU A 59 2.40 -12.98 4.01
CA GLU A 59 3.35 -12.69 2.93
C GLU A 59 2.73 -11.69 1.97
N ILE A 60 3.47 -10.64 1.63
CA ILE A 60 3.05 -9.67 0.61
C ILE A 60 3.33 -10.26 -0.78
N LEU A 61 2.25 -10.41 -1.56
CA LEU A 61 2.24 -11.01 -2.89
C LEU A 61 2.40 -9.96 -4.00
N GLY A 62 1.99 -8.72 -3.72
CA GLY A 62 2.06 -7.66 -4.70
C GLY A 62 1.77 -6.28 -4.11
N LEU A 63 1.97 -5.30 -4.97
CA LEU A 63 1.70 -3.90 -4.73
C LEU A 63 0.92 -3.35 -5.94
N SER A 64 -0.11 -2.56 -5.69
CA SER A 64 -0.76 -1.75 -6.72
C SER A 64 -0.84 -0.29 -6.31
N ILE A 65 -0.53 0.62 -7.24
CA ILE A 65 -0.70 2.06 -7.08
C ILE A 65 -1.75 2.51 -8.09
N HIS A 66 -2.83 3.10 -7.58
CA HIS A 66 -3.90 3.68 -8.39
C HIS A 66 -3.65 5.18 -8.49
N PHE A 67 -3.45 5.68 -9.69
CA PHE A 67 -3.18 7.09 -9.93
C PHE A 67 -4.48 7.88 -10.10
N LEU A 68 -4.43 9.17 -9.77
CA LEU A 68 -5.54 10.11 -9.92
C LEU A 68 -5.03 11.43 -10.50
N GLY A 69 -5.68 11.94 -11.54
CA GLY A 69 -5.35 13.21 -12.16
C GLY A 69 -5.46 13.18 -13.68
N GLU A 70 -4.73 14.08 -14.33
CA GLU A 70 -4.67 14.17 -15.79
C GLU A 70 -3.82 13.04 -16.38
N GLU A 71 -4.25 12.50 -17.51
CA GLU A 71 -3.65 11.33 -18.16
C GLU A 71 -2.15 11.48 -18.40
N GLU A 72 -1.70 12.64 -18.92
CA GLU A 72 -0.29 12.92 -19.15
C GLU A 72 0.54 12.86 -17.86
N THR A 73 0.01 13.45 -16.78
CA THR A 73 0.66 13.43 -15.46
C THR A 73 0.70 12.02 -14.88
N ILE A 74 -0.37 11.24 -15.05
CA ILE A 74 -0.45 9.85 -14.62
C ILE A 74 0.61 9.02 -15.35
N HIS A 75 0.69 9.12 -16.68
CA HIS A 75 1.65 8.38 -17.48
C HIS A 75 3.09 8.70 -17.11
N GLN A 76 3.39 9.99 -16.91
CA GLN A 76 4.73 10.41 -16.49
C GLN A 76 5.08 9.83 -15.11
N LYS A 77 4.20 9.95 -14.13
CA LYS A 77 4.43 9.42 -12.77
C LYS A 77 4.53 7.90 -12.76
N ALA A 78 3.65 7.20 -13.46
CA ALA A 78 3.69 5.75 -13.55
C ALA A 78 5.01 5.25 -14.14
N LYS A 79 5.50 5.92 -15.19
CA LYS A 79 6.80 5.61 -15.81
C LYS A 79 7.97 5.86 -14.86
N GLU A 80 7.96 6.97 -14.11
CA GLU A 80 8.99 7.29 -13.11
C GLU A 80 9.00 6.26 -11.95
N THR A 81 7.83 5.90 -11.41
CA THR A 81 7.70 4.88 -10.37
C THR A 81 8.15 3.51 -10.89
N GLN A 82 7.71 3.12 -12.10
CA GLN A 82 8.09 1.86 -12.72
C GLN A 82 9.61 1.77 -12.91
N ALA A 83 10.24 2.82 -13.43
CA ALA A 83 11.69 2.88 -13.61
C ALA A 83 12.44 2.75 -12.27
N SER A 84 11.91 3.35 -11.20
CA SER A 84 12.49 3.26 -9.87
C SER A 84 12.36 1.86 -9.27
N PHE A 85 11.22 1.19 -9.45
CA PHE A 85 11.03 -0.21 -9.04
C PHE A 85 11.96 -1.17 -9.81
N VAL A 86 12.20 -0.93 -11.10
CA VAL A 86 13.18 -1.69 -11.89
C VAL A 86 14.58 -1.53 -11.31
N LYS A 87 15.02 -0.29 -10.99
CA LYS A 87 16.33 -0.06 -10.35
C LYS A 87 16.45 -0.75 -9.01
N LEU A 88 15.42 -0.66 -8.15
CA LEU A 88 15.42 -1.38 -6.87
C LEU A 88 15.52 -2.89 -7.09
N LYS A 89 14.81 -3.43 -8.07
CA LYS A 89 14.88 -4.86 -8.42
C LYS A 89 16.31 -5.28 -8.83
N GLU A 90 16.98 -4.47 -9.64
CA GLU A 90 18.37 -4.71 -10.09
C GLU A 90 19.35 -4.73 -8.90
N ILE A 91 19.22 -3.80 -7.96
CA ILE A 91 20.06 -3.75 -6.73
C ILE A 91 19.89 -5.03 -5.91
N HIS A 92 18.66 -5.51 -5.80
CA HIS A 92 18.32 -6.63 -4.91
C HIS A 92 18.48 -8.01 -5.56
N THR A 93 18.94 -8.09 -6.82
CA THR A 93 19.18 -9.35 -7.57
C THR A 93 18.00 -10.34 -7.51
N LYS A 94 16.77 -9.81 -7.45
CA LYS A 94 15.57 -10.60 -7.15
C LYS A 94 14.61 -10.68 -8.34
N GLY A 95 14.57 -11.88 -8.90
CA GLY A 95 13.33 -12.51 -9.38
C GLY A 95 12.74 -12.05 -10.71
N ASN A 96 11.69 -12.76 -11.11
CA ASN A 96 10.87 -12.47 -12.28
C ASN A 96 9.71 -11.53 -11.94
N ASP A 97 9.90 -10.66 -10.93
CA ASP A 97 8.88 -9.70 -10.50
C ASP A 97 8.41 -8.88 -11.70
N LEU A 98 7.09 -8.83 -11.87
CA LEU A 98 6.46 -8.24 -13.04
C LEU A 98 5.88 -6.89 -12.64
N CYS A 99 6.40 -5.82 -13.25
CA CYS A 99 5.92 -4.45 -13.04
C CYS A 99 5.20 -3.97 -14.30
N VAL A 100 3.88 -3.83 -14.23
CA VAL A 100 3.00 -3.53 -15.38
C VAL A 100 2.15 -2.32 -15.05
N PHE A 101 2.13 -1.35 -15.95
CA PHE A 101 1.19 -0.24 -15.92
C PHE A 101 0.02 -0.53 -16.86
N ASP A 102 -1.20 -0.46 -16.33
CA ASP A 102 -2.44 -0.55 -17.08
C ASP A 102 -3.05 0.86 -17.25
N PRO A 103 -2.98 1.45 -18.45
CA PRO A 103 -3.50 2.78 -18.70
C PRO A 103 -5.04 2.84 -18.59
N SER A 104 -5.75 1.74 -18.85
CA SER A 104 -7.22 1.71 -18.81
C SER A 104 -7.76 1.89 -17.40
N THR A 105 -7.00 1.43 -16.39
CA THR A 105 -7.35 1.55 -14.97
C THR A 105 -6.45 2.53 -14.23
N SER A 106 -5.55 3.23 -14.94
CA SER A 106 -4.54 4.11 -14.35
C SER A 106 -3.81 3.45 -13.16
N ARG A 107 -3.44 2.18 -13.32
CA ARG A 107 -2.93 1.33 -12.24
C ARG A 107 -1.54 0.80 -12.58
N LEU A 108 -0.58 1.01 -11.68
CA LEU A 108 0.70 0.32 -11.72
C LEU A 108 0.67 -0.84 -10.75
N SER A 109 0.94 -2.06 -11.24
CA SER A 109 1.01 -3.27 -10.42
C SER A 109 2.41 -3.85 -10.45
N LEU A 110 2.90 -4.24 -9.27
CA LEU A 110 4.15 -4.97 -9.06
C LEU A 110 3.82 -6.28 -8.37
N LEU A 111 4.03 -7.40 -9.05
CA LEU A 111 3.85 -8.74 -8.49
C LEU A 111 5.19 -9.27 -7.97
N PHE A 112 5.20 -9.74 -6.73
CA PHE A 112 6.38 -10.33 -6.11
C PHE A 112 6.43 -11.83 -6.35
N ALA A 113 7.59 -12.34 -6.78
CA ALA A 113 7.80 -13.77 -6.91
C ALA A 113 7.84 -14.45 -5.52
N PRO A 114 7.11 -15.57 -5.30
CA PRO A 114 7.08 -16.29 -4.03
C PRO A 114 8.47 -16.73 -3.53
N SER A 115 9.41 -16.95 -4.45
CA SER A 115 10.80 -17.22 -4.13
C SER A 115 11.59 -15.91 -4.07
N LYS A 116 11.86 -15.44 -2.85
CA LYS A 116 12.79 -14.34 -2.48
C LYS A 116 12.20 -12.94 -2.29
N ASN A 117 11.10 -12.79 -1.55
CA ASN A 117 10.81 -11.52 -0.87
C ASN A 117 11.92 -11.18 0.14
N SER A 118 12.84 -10.26 -0.22
CA SER A 118 13.75 -9.71 0.79
C SER A 118 12.94 -8.75 1.64
N PRO A 119 12.95 -8.88 2.97
CA PRO A 119 12.50 -7.80 3.84
C PRO A 119 13.15 -6.45 3.47
N LEU A 120 14.41 -6.48 2.99
CA LEU A 120 15.14 -5.31 2.49
C LEU A 120 14.57 -4.72 1.19
N TYR A 121 14.10 -5.55 0.26
CA TYR A 121 13.54 -5.09 -1.01
C TYR A 121 12.20 -4.40 -0.78
N LEU A 122 11.35 -5.02 0.03
CA LEU A 122 10.08 -4.44 0.45
C LEU A 122 10.30 -3.15 1.27
N LEU A 123 11.30 -3.13 2.17
CA LEU A 123 11.67 -1.93 2.91
C LEU A 123 12.03 -0.77 1.98
N ASP A 124 12.85 -1.03 0.95
CA ASP A 124 13.26 0.00 -0.01
C ASP A 124 12.10 0.47 -0.89
N ILE A 125 11.19 -0.43 -1.26
CA ILE A 125 9.93 -0.05 -1.93
C ILE A 125 9.11 0.88 -1.05
N ILE A 126 8.90 0.54 0.22
CA ILE A 126 8.14 1.37 1.17
C ILE A 126 8.82 2.73 1.35
N ASN A 127 10.15 2.77 1.45
CA ASN A 127 10.93 4.02 1.52
C ASN A 127 10.70 4.89 0.28
N HIS A 128 10.80 4.29 -0.91
CA HIS A 128 10.63 5.01 -2.17
C HIS A 128 9.21 5.58 -2.31
N ILE A 129 8.19 4.78 -1.99
CA ILE A 129 6.78 5.21 -1.97
C ILE A 129 6.57 6.36 -0.99
N ALA A 130 7.11 6.23 0.22
CA ALA A 130 6.98 7.25 1.25
C ALA A 130 7.57 8.59 0.82
N GLU A 131 8.73 8.58 0.16
CA GLU A 131 9.37 9.78 -0.39
C GLU A 131 8.58 10.34 -1.57
N GLN A 132 8.28 9.50 -2.57
CA GLN A 132 7.61 9.91 -3.80
C GLN A 132 6.23 10.54 -3.55
N PHE A 133 5.50 10.04 -2.56
CA PHE A 133 4.16 10.51 -2.23
C PHE A 133 4.11 11.30 -0.91
N SER A 134 5.26 11.82 -0.47
CA SER A 134 5.40 12.75 0.65
C SER A 134 4.67 12.30 1.92
N MET A 135 4.78 11.02 2.28
CA MET A 135 4.13 10.46 3.45
C MET A 135 4.71 11.04 4.75
N ASN A 136 3.86 11.24 5.75
CA ASN A 136 4.32 11.66 7.08
C ASN A 136 5.31 10.63 7.68
N PRO A 137 6.51 11.03 8.15
CA PRO A 137 7.50 10.10 8.68
C PRO A 137 7.04 9.21 9.85
N ALA A 138 6.18 9.74 10.74
CA ALA A 138 5.62 8.95 11.84
C ALA A 138 4.69 7.85 11.33
N PHE A 139 3.90 8.17 10.30
CA PHE A 139 3.03 7.20 9.63
C PHE A 139 3.84 6.16 8.84
N VAL A 140 4.93 6.58 8.18
CA VAL A 140 5.84 5.66 7.48
C VAL A 140 6.44 4.64 8.44
N LYS A 141 6.81 5.05 9.65
CA LYS A 141 7.27 4.12 10.69
C LYS A 141 6.19 3.10 11.03
N GLU A 142 4.96 3.55 11.28
CA GLU A 142 3.83 2.66 11.54
C GLU A 142 3.61 1.64 10.41
N ILE A 143 3.62 2.10 9.15
CA ILE A 143 3.45 1.22 7.98
C ILE A 143 4.58 0.18 7.93
N LYS A 144 5.83 0.56 8.18
CA LYS A 144 6.95 -0.38 8.19
C LYS A 144 6.80 -1.45 9.26
N ASP A 145 6.43 -1.05 10.48
CA ASP A 145 6.22 -1.98 11.59
C ASP A 145 5.11 -3.01 11.28
N GLN A 146 4.14 -2.63 10.44
CA GLN A 146 3.01 -3.47 10.02
C GLN A 146 3.34 -4.33 8.79
N LEU A 147 3.78 -3.72 7.69
CA LEU A 147 4.03 -4.41 6.41
C LEU A 147 5.28 -5.29 6.41
N LEU A 148 6.30 -4.97 7.21
CA LEU A 148 7.51 -5.78 7.31
C LEU A 148 7.40 -6.89 8.36
N SER A 149 6.24 -7.03 9.01
CA SER A 149 5.96 -8.06 10.01
C SER A 149 4.96 -9.09 9.47
N PRO A 150 5.43 -10.27 9.01
CA PRO A 150 4.53 -11.34 8.59
C PRO A 150 3.56 -11.77 9.69
N PHE A 151 3.98 -11.71 10.96
CA PHE A 151 3.11 -12.01 12.10
C PHE A 151 1.95 -11.03 12.24
N TYR A 152 2.20 -9.74 12.01
CA TYR A 152 1.15 -8.73 12.03
C TYR A 152 0.13 -8.99 10.93
N LEU A 153 0.59 -9.18 9.68
CA LEU A 153 -0.27 -9.41 8.54
C LEU A 153 -1.04 -10.74 8.62
N ALA A 154 -0.43 -11.81 9.14
CA ALA A 154 -1.12 -13.07 9.37
C ALA A 154 -2.24 -12.94 10.43
N SER A 155 -1.98 -12.19 11.51
CA SER A 155 -2.99 -11.87 12.53
C SER A 155 -4.13 -11.02 11.96
N GLU A 156 -3.81 -10.02 11.14
CA GLU A 156 -4.81 -9.21 10.44
C GLU A 156 -5.61 -10.05 9.45
N HIS A 157 -4.98 -10.99 8.75
CA HIS A 157 -5.67 -11.94 7.86
C HIS A 157 -6.69 -12.77 8.64
N GLU A 158 -6.32 -13.31 9.79
CA GLU A 158 -7.22 -14.09 10.66
C GLU A 158 -8.40 -13.23 11.16
N ARG A 159 -8.11 -12.02 11.63
CA ARG A 159 -9.10 -11.04 12.09
C ARG A 159 -10.10 -10.69 10.98
N LEU A 160 -9.59 -10.39 9.78
CA LEU A 160 -10.41 -9.99 8.62
C LEU A 160 -11.16 -11.18 8.00
N SER A 161 -10.66 -12.39 8.13
CA SER A 161 -11.31 -13.62 7.65
C SER A 161 -12.53 -14.03 8.48
N GLY A 162 -12.77 -13.39 9.63
CA GLY A 162 -13.95 -13.62 10.44
C GLY A 162 -13.88 -14.87 11.32
N ARG A 163 -12.70 -15.25 11.82
CA ARG A 163 -12.63 -16.17 12.97
C ARG A 163 -12.84 -15.42 14.28
N SER A 164 -14.03 -14.86 14.46
CA SER A 164 -14.62 -14.89 15.79
C SER A 164 -15.41 -16.20 15.87
N GLN A 165 -15.00 -17.11 16.76
CA GLN A 165 -16.05 -17.74 17.55
C GLN A 165 -16.73 -16.58 18.27
N GLU A 166 -17.77 -16.00 17.66
CA GLU A 166 -18.77 -15.34 18.47
C GLU A 166 -19.23 -16.42 19.44
N LYS A 167 -18.73 -16.37 20.69
CA LYS A 167 -19.49 -16.96 21.78
C LYS A 167 -20.88 -16.37 21.60
N PRO A 168 -21.93 -17.19 21.41
CA PRO A 168 -23.27 -16.65 21.42
C PRO A 168 -23.37 -15.83 22.71
N SER A 169 -23.66 -14.54 22.58
CA SER A 169 -24.00 -13.74 23.74
C SER A 169 -25.17 -14.44 24.39
N GLU A 170 -24.96 -14.94 25.60
CA GLU A 170 -26.04 -15.33 26.49
C GLU A 170 -26.85 -14.07 26.79
N CYS A 171 -27.74 -13.70 25.87
CA CYS A 171 -28.95 -13.01 26.24
C CYS A 171 -29.76 -14.03 27.03
N ALA A 172 -29.44 -14.16 28.32
CA ALA A 172 -30.34 -14.74 29.28
C ALA A 172 -31.54 -13.79 29.39
N ILE A 173 -32.56 -14.07 28.59
CA ILE A 173 -33.95 -13.69 28.91
C ILE A 173 -34.70 -15.01 29.05
N VAL A 174 -34.75 -15.51 30.29
CA VAL A 174 -35.96 -16.07 30.93
C VAL A 174 -35.82 -15.83 32.43
#